data_AF-T2IYP8-F1
#
_entry.id   AF-T2IYP8-F1
#
_cell.length_a   1.000
_cell.length_b   1.000
_cell.length_c   1.000
_cell.angle_alpha   90.00
_cell.angle_beta   90.00
_cell.angle_gamma   90.00
#
_symmetry.space_group_name_H-M   'P 1'
#
loop_
_entity.id
_entity.type
_entity.pdbx_description
1 polymer ?
#
loop_
_entity_poly.entity_id
_entity_poly.type
_entity_poly.pdbx_seq_one_letter_code
_entity_poly.pdbx_strand_id
1 'polypeptide(L)'
;MVVEDRLIAKKPVFRSLPGGRKREKKIILNNSEECKVIEAPKMNYNEQYKWEFYQVKVRTDEGGIIELRILTEEAEEKRQKKLKQLAKRAIEEENYAEKKKRWVMYFELDELFDNMAYAYALTCHKAQGSSIDNVFLLVSDMYYCQDKQKIIYTGLTRAKKCCYVG
;
A
#
# COMPACT_ATOMS: atom_id res chain seq x y z
N MET A 1 6.33 -8.03 10.88
CA MET A 1 6.91 -8.39 9.56
C MET A 1 8.14 -9.23 9.81
N VAL A 2 8.28 -10.32 9.08
CA VAL A 2 9.44 -11.22 9.09
C VAL A 2 9.94 -11.46 7.67
N VAL A 3 11.13 -12.05 7.55
CA VAL A 3 11.70 -12.43 6.26
C VAL A 3 10.76 -13.43 5.57
N GLU A 4 10.65 -13.36 4.24
CA GLU A 4 9.75 -14.15 3.40
C GLU A 4 8.28 -13.70 3.38
N ASP A 5 7.88 -12.73 4.23
CA ASP A 5 6.54 -12.17 4.18
C ASP A 5 6.22 -11.56 2.81
N ARG A 6 4.99 -11.78 2.35
CA ARG A 6 4.45 -11.11 1.16
C ARG A 6 3.70 -9.85 1.55
N LEU A 7 4.06 -8.75 0.91
CA LEU A 7 3.44 -7.45 1.07
C LEU A 7 2.82 -7.00 -0.25
N ILE A 8 1.70 -6.29 -0.18
CA ILE A 8 0.99 -5.71 -1.31
C ILE A 8 0.87 -4.20 -1.15
N ALA A 9 1.12 -3.45 -2.22
CA ALA A 9 0.96 -2.00 -2.21
C ALA A 9 -0.53 -1.63 -2.17
N LYS A 10 -0.95 -0.77 -1.22
CA LYS A 10 -2.29 -0.17 -1.23
C LYS A 10 -2.36 1.12 -2.07
N LYS A 11 -1.21 1.66 -2.43
CA LYS A 11 -1.02 2.85 -3.27
C LYS A 11 0.27 2.69 -4.09
N PRO A 12 0.39 3.36 -5.24
CA PRO A 12 1.64 3.37 -6.00
C PRO A 12 2.78 3.96 -5.16
N VAL A 13 3.95 3.32 -5.21
CA VAL A 13 5.17 3.78 -4.54
C VAL A 13 6.01 4.58 -5.52
N PHE A 14 6.23 5.84 -5.18
CA PHE A 14 7.04 6.76 -5.95
C PHE A 14 8.44 6.87 -5.36
N ARG A 15 9.45 6.97 -6.23
CA ARG A 15 10.82 7.32 -5.84
C ARG A 15 11.42 8.30 -6.84
N SER A 16 12.30 9.15 -6.34
CA SER A 16 13.10 10.06 -7.18
C SER A 16 14.27 9.30 -7.80
N LEU A 17 14.54 9.54 -9.08
CA LEU A 17 15.70 8.99 -9.78
C LEU A 17 17.00 9.61 -9.25
N PRO A 18 18.08 8.82 -9.06
CA PRO A 18 19.40 9.38 -8.76
C PRO A 18 19.88 10.21 -9.96
N GLY A 19 20.01 11.53 -9.77
CA GLY A 19 20.46 12.48 -10.80
C GLY A 19 19.35 13.18 -11.61
N GLY A 20 18.07 12.85 -11.38
CA GLY A 20 16.94 13.55 -12.00
C GLY A 20 16.67 14.92 -11.37
N ARG A 21 16.06 15.85 -12.12
CA ARG A 21 15.48 17.06 -11.53
C ARG A 21 14.52 16.62 -10.41
N LYS A 22 14.50 17.31 -9.24
CA LYS A 22 13.68 17.01 -8.04
C LYS A 22 12.20 16.63 -8.26
N ARG A 23 11.66 16.79 -9.47
CA ARG A 23 10.27 16.52 -9.87
C ARG A 23 10.04 15.24 -10.70
N GLU A 24 11.08 14.58 -11.21
CA GLU A 24 10.90 13.31 -11.93
C GLU A 24 10.86 12.15 -10.95
N LYS A 25 9.64 11.67 -10.68
CA LYS A 25 9.36 10.50 -9.85
C LYS A 25 8.98 9.34 -10.76
N LYS A 26 9.60 8.17 -10.56
CA LYS A 26 9.21 6.93 -11.21
C LYS A 26 8.37 6.10 -10.24
N ILE A 27 7.31 5.49 -10.75
CA ILE A 27 6.56 4.47 -10.02
C ILE A 27 7.45 3.23 -10.00
N ILE A 28 7.85 2.80 -8.81
CA ILE A 28 8.65 1.57 -8.64
C ILE A 28 7.77 0.39 -8.23
N LEU A 29 6.64 0.66 -7.58
CA LEU A 29 5.65 -0.36 -7.23
C LEU A 29 4.26 0.17 -7.59
N ASN A 30 3.50 -0.55 -8.40
CA ASN A 30 2.12 -0.18 -8.72
C ASN A 30 1.17 -0.53 -7.57
N ASN A 31 -0.03 0.06 -7.60
CA ASN A 31 -1.09 -0.36 -6.69
C ASN A 31 -1.45 -1.83 -6.93
N SER A 32 -1.68 -2.59 -5.86
CA SER A 32 -1.94 -4.02 -5.87
C SER A 32 -0.77 -4.89 -6.37
N GLU A 33 0.42 -4.31 -6.56
CA GLU A 33 1.61 -5.09 -6.88
C GLU A 33 2.18 -5.70 -5.60
N GLU A 34 2.59 -6.96 -5.70
CA GLU A 34 3.15 -7.73 -4.60
C GLU A 34 4.67 -7.67 -4.58
N CYS A 35 5.22 -7.78 -3.38
CA CYS A 35 6.65 -7.88 -3.16
C CYS A 35 6.94 -8.78 -1.96
N LYS A 36 8.14 -9.34 -1.94
CA LYS A 36 8.58 -10.28 -0.91
C LYS A 36 9.67 -9.68 -0.05
N VAL A 37 9.54 -9.78 1.27
CA VAL A 37 10.55 -9.29 2.22
C VAL A 37 11.80 -10.16 2.15
N ILE A 38 12.96 -9.55 1.88
CA ILE A 38 14.25 -10.26 1.72
C ILE A 38 15.16 -10.16 2.94
N GLU A 39 15.01 -9.12 3.76
CA GLU A 39 15.81 -8.89 4.96
C GLU A 39 14.90 -8.54 6.15
N ALA A 40 15.40 -8.79 7.37
CA ALA A 40 14.67 -8.43 8.58
C ALA A 40 14.40 -6.91 8.63
N PRO A 41 13.16 -6.49 8.92
CA PRO A 41 12.81 -5.08 8.95
C PRO A 41 13.60 -4.36 10.05
N LYS A 42 14.18 -3.21 9.70
CA LYS A 42 14.89 -2.35 10.66
C LYS A 42 13.94 -1.28 11.17
N MET A 43 13.80 -1.15 12.48
CA MET A 43 13.00 -0.10 13.07
C MET A 43 13.79 1.21 13.10
N ASN A 44 13.21 2.25 12.54
CA ASN A 44 13.76 3.58 12.47
C ASN A 44 12.75 4.59 13.01
N TYR A 45 13.24 5.80 13.28
CA TYR A 45 12.43 6.89 13.79
C TYR A 45 12.60 8.13 12.92
N ASN A 46 11.49 8.78 12.59
CA ASN A 46 11.49 10.03 11.86
C ASN A 46 11.46 11.20 12.84
N GLU A 47 12.55 11.97 12.92
CA GLU A 47 12.68 13.10 13.85
C GLU A 47 11.69 14.25 13.58
N GLN A 48 11.37 14.49 12.31
CA GLN A 48 10.48 15.59 11.90
C GLN A 48 9.04 15.36 12.39
N TYR A 49 8.54 14.13 12.29
CA TYR A 49 7.14 13.79 12.66
C TYR A 49 7.01 13.04 13.97
N LYS A 50 8.13 12.63 14.56
CA LYS A 50 8.19 11.80 15.78
C LYS A 50 7.45 10.47 15.63
N TRP A 51 7.66 9.82 14.47
CA TRP A 51 6.97 8.59 14.09
C TRP A 51 7.95 7.45 13.86
N GLU A 52 7.59 6.28 14.35
CA GLU A 52 8.35 5.05 14.13
C GLU A 52 7.93 4.39 12.83
N PHE A 53 8.90 3.88 12.08
CA PHE A 53 8.67 3.18 10.82
C PHE A 53 9.67 2.05 10.64
N TYR A 54 9.25 1.02 9.93
CA TYR A 54 10.09 -0.07 9.47
C TYR A 54 10.71 0.27 8.12
N GLN A 55 12.04 0.21 8.04
CA GLN A 55 12.77 0.15 6.78
C GLN A 55 12.86 -1.32 6.36
N VAL A 56 12.21 -1.65 5.24
CA VAL A 56 12.03 -3.02 4.77
C VAL A 56 12.58 -3.14 3.37
N LYS A 57 13.55 -4.02 3.17
CA LYS A 57 14.00 -4.38 1.82
C LYS A 57 13.10 -5.47 1.27
N VAL A 58 12.55 -5.22 0.09
CA VAL A 58 11.68 -6.13 -0.63
C VAL A 58 12.20 -6.40 -2.03
N ARG A 59 11.86 -7.57 -2.56
CA ARG A 59 12.05 -7.95 -3.95
C ARG A 59 10.69 -7.96 -4.64
N THR A 60 10.55 -7.23 -5.75
CA THR A 60 9.36 -7.29 -6.61
C THR A 60 9.34 -8.57 -7.43
N ASP A 61 8.19 -8.93 -7.97
CA ASP A 61 8.06 -10.10 -8.85
C ASP A 61 8.90 -9.95 -10.14
N GLU A 62 9.16 -8.70 -10.59
CA GLU A 62 10.07 -8.39 -11.70
C GLU A 62 11.57 -8.54 -11.33
N GLY A 63 11.89 -8.89 -10.08
CA GLY A 63 13.26 -9.06 -9.59
C GLY A 63 13.94 -7.78 -9.10
N GLY A 64 13.24 -6.64 -9.12
CA GLY A 64 13.75 -5.37 -8.60
C GLY A 64 13.85 -5.38 -7.07
N ILE A 65 14.94 -4.85 -6.51
CA ILE A 65 15.10 -4.68 -5.06
C ILE A 65 14.75 -3.25 -4.68
N ILE A 66 13.83 -3.09 -3.73
CA ILE A 66 13.31 -1.80 -3.27
C ILE A 66 13.42 -1.71 -1.76
N GLU A 67 13.77 -0.53 -1.25
CA GLU A 67 13.63 -0.20 0.17
C GLU A 67 12.33 0.55 0.42
N LEU A 68 11.46 -0.04 1.25
CA LEU A 68 10.20 0.54 1.68
C LEU A 68 10.32 1.13 3.09
N ARG A 69 9.51 2.15 3.36
CA ARG A 69 9.39 2.83 4.67
C ARG A 69 7.95 2.71 5.13
N ILE A 70 7.66 1.71 5.95
CA ILE A 70 6.31 1.35 6.38
C ILE A 70 6.10 1.83 7.81
N LEU A 71 5.11 2.67 8.07
CA LEU A 71 4.83 3.15 9.43
C LEU A 71 4.33 2.02 10.33
N THR A 72 4.60 2.14 11.64
CA THR A 72 3.92 1.30 12.64
C THR A 72 2.43 1.63 12.68
N GLU A 73 1.60 0.72 13.20
CA GLU A 73 0.15 0.93 13.27
C GLU A 73 -0.21 2.21 14.05
N GLU A 74 0.43 2.43 15.20
CA GLU A 74 0.25 3.64 16.00
C GLU A 74 0.65 4.93 15.25
N ALA A 75 1.75 4.86 14.49
CA ALA A 75 2.25 6.00 13.72
C ALA A 75 1.38 6.27 12.49
N GLU A 76 0.83 5.23 11.86
CA GLU A 76 -0.09 5.34 10.73
C GLU A 76 -1.40 6.01 11.15
N GLU A 77 -1.94 5.73 12.35
CA GLU A 77 -3.09 6.47 12.88
C GLU A 77 -2.79 7.97 13.03
N LYS A 78 -1.62 8.30 13.58
CA LYS A 78 -1.17 9.70 13.75
C LYS A 78 -1.04 10.38 12.38
N ARG A 79 -0.47 9.68 11.39
CA ARG A 79 -0.39 10.14 10.00
C ARG A 79 -1.75 10.41 9.41
N GLN A 80 -2.71 9.48 9.54
CA GLN A 80 -4.05 9.66 9.00
C GLN A 80 -4.77 10.87 9.61
N LYS A 81 -4.64 11.08 10.93
CA LYS A 81 -5.15 12.28 11.60
C LYS A 81 -4.52 13.55 11.04
N LYS A 82 -3.18 13.56 10.84
CA LYS A 82 -2.44 14.70 10.29
C LYS A 82 -2.82 15.00 8.83
N LEU A 83 -2.92 13.97 7.98
CA LEU A 83 -3.34 14.10 6.58
C LEU A 83 -4.76 14.67 6.48
N LYS A 84 -5.70 14.19 7.31
CA LYS A 84 -7.06 14.76 7.38
C LYS A 84 -7.05 16.24 7.76
N GLN A 85 -6.21 16.65 8.72
CA GLN A 85 -6.07 18.05 9.11
C GLN A 85 -5.51 18.91 7.98
N LEU A 86 -4.46 18.44 7.29
CA LEU A 86 -3.87 19.14 6.15
C LEU A 86 -4.86 19.28 4.99
N ALA A 87 -5.62 18.22 4.68
CA ALA A 87 -6.64 18.24 3.65
C ALA A 87 -7.75 19.24 3.96
N LYS A 88 -8.29 19.25 5.20
CA LYS A 88 -9.29 20.23 5.63
C LYS A 88 -8.79 21.67 5.45
N ARG A 89 -7.60 21.95 5.97
CA ARG A 89 -6.94 23.25 5.83
C ARG A 89 -6.72 23.65 4.37
N ALA A 90 -6.42 22.71 3.48
CA ALA A 90 -6.24 23.00 2.06
C ALA A 90 -7.57 23.27 1.34
N ILE A 91 -8.66 22.65 1.79
CA ILE A 91 -10.00 22.86 1.23
C ILE A 91 -10.58 24.22 1.66
N GLU A 92 -10.41 24.57 2.94
CA GLU A 92 -10.89 25.83 3.54
C GLU A 92 -10.15 27.08 3.02
N GLU A 93 -8.97 26.90 2.43
CA GLU A 93 -8.18 28.02 1.90
C GLU A 93 -8.76 28.52 0.56
N GLU A 94 -9.16 29.80 0.53
CA GLU A 94 -9.67 30.46 -0.68
C GLU A 94 -8.54 30.94 -1.59
N ASN A 95 -7.40 31.34 -1.01
CA ASN A 95 -6.25 31.82 -1.78
C ASN A 95 -5.57 30.67 -2.55
N TYR A 96 -5.60 30.75 -3.88
CA TYR A 96 -5.04 29.72 -4.77
C TYR A 96 -3.56 29.41 -4.51
N ALA A 97 -2.73 30.43 -4.23
CA ALA A 97 -1.29 30.24 -4.02
C ALA A 97 -1.00 29.47 -2.72
N GLU A 98 -1.69 29.83 -1.63
CA GLU A 98 -1.55 29.16 -0.33
C GLU A 98 -2.20 27.77 -0.35
N LYS A 99 -3.34 27.62 -1.02
CA LYS A 99 -3.98 26.32 -1.25
C LYS A 99 -3.03 25.35 -1.94
N LYS A 100 -2.34 25.81 -2.99
CA LYS A 100 -1.33 25.00 -3.68
C LYS A 100 -0.19 24.57 -2.74
N LYS A 101 0.33 25.48 -1.91
CA LYS A 101 1.37 25.15 -0.91
C LYS A 101 0.88 24.10 0.10
N ARG A 102 -0.35 24.22 0.59
CA ARG A 102 -0.95 23.26 1.53
C ARG A 102 -1.11 21.87 0.91
N TRP A 103 -1.53 21.79 -0.35
CA TRP A 103 -1.58 20.51 -1.08
C TRP A 103 -0.19 19.90 -1.28
N VAL A 104 0.83 20.70 -1.58
CA VAL A 104 2.21 20.21 -1.66
C VAL A 104 2.64 19.57 -0.33
N MET A 105 2.38 20.21 0.81
CA MET A 105 2.68 19.63 2.13
C MET A 105 1.93 18.32 2.38
N TYR A 106 0.66 18.24 1.95
CA TYR A 106 -0.13 17.01 2.05
C TYR A 106 0.50 15.87 1.25
N PHE A 107 0.84 16.10 -0.02
CA PHE A 107 1.42 15.07 -0.88
C PHE A 107 2.84 14.68 -0.46
N GLU A 108 3.66 15.63 -0.01
CA GLU A 108 4.98 15.33 0.54
C GLU A 108 4.89 14.41 1.75
N LEU A 109 3.92 14.62 2.65
CA LEU A 109 3.69 13.74 3.80
C LEU A 109 3.13 12.37 3.38
N ASP A 110 2.17 12.33 2.44
CA ASP A 110 1.58 11.07 1.98
C ASP A 110 2.59 10.18 1.21
N GLU A 111 3.55 10.78 0.53
CA GLU A 111 4.58 10.05 -0.21
C GLU A 111 5.82 9.68 0.63
N LEU A 112 5.97 10.26 1.83
CA LEU A 112 7.16 10.04 2.67
C LEU A 112 7.26 8.59 3.19
N PHE A 113 6.11 7.93 3.39
CA PHE A 113 6.02 6.56 3.88
C PHE A 113 5.08 5.73 2.99
N ASP A 114 5.49 4.51 2.72
CA ASP A 114 4.83 3.60 1.78
C ASP A 114 3.69 2.85 2.47
N ASN A 115 2.51 2.86 1.84
CA ASN A 115 1.33 2.20 2.38
C ASN A 115 1.23 0.75 1.88
N MET A 116 1.73 -0.16 2.71
CA MET A 116 1.76 -1.60 2.43
C MET A 116 0.78 -2.36 3.32
N ALA A 117 0.22 -3.44 2.80
CA ALA A 117 -0.51 -4.44 3.58
C ALA A 117 0.20 -5.79 3.49
N TYR A 118 -0.07 -6.66 4.46
CA TYR A 118 0.19 -8.08 4.30
C TYR A 118 -0.66 -8.65 3.17
N ALA A 119 -0.06 -9.46 2.31
CA ALA A 119 -0.73 -10.11 1.18
C ALA A 119 -1.29 -11.50 1.53
N TYR A 120 -1.37 -11.86 2.83
CA TYR A 120 -1.86 -13.18 3.23
C TYR A 120 -3.34 -13.41 2.91
N ALA A 121 -4.15 -12.34 2.98
CA ALA A 121 -5.57 -12.38 2.69
C ALA A 121 -5.98 -11.11 1.94
N LEU A 122 -6.76 -11.29 0.89
CA LEU A 122 -7.29 -10.22 0.06
C LEU A 122 -8.80 -10.40 -0.06
N THR A 123 -9.52 -9.29 -0.15
CA THR A 123 -10.93 -9.35 -0.52
C THR A 123 -11.05 -9.71 -2.00
N CYS A 124 -12.10 -10.44 -2.37
CA CYS A 124 -12.34 -10.82 -3.78
C CYS A 124 -12.33 -9.61 -4.74
N HIS A 125 -12.82 -8.47 -4.28
CA HIS A 125 -12.78 -7.21 -5.04
C HIS A 125 -11.34 -6.74 -5.35
N LYS A 126 -10.41 -6.85 -4.38
CA LYS A 126 -9.01 -6.49 -4.59
C LYS A 126 -8.24 -7.51 -5.41
N ALA A 127 -8.68 -8.76 -5.41
CA ALA A 127 -8.06 -9.81 -6.21
C ALA A 127 -8.48 -9.76 -7.69
N GLN A 128 -9.45 -8.93 -8.07
CA GLN A 128 -9.92 -8.83 -9.46
C GLN A 128 -8.79 -8.42 -10.41
N GLY A 129 -8.60 -9.20 -11.48
CA GLY A 129 -7.52 -8.97 -12.45
C GLY A 129 -6.19 -9.61 -12.07
N SER A 130 -5.98 -9.95 -10.80
CA SER A 130 -4.81 -10.71 -10.34
C SER A 130 -4.95 -12.19 -10.69
N SER A 131 -3.82 -12.88 -10.78
CA SER A 131 -3.75 -14.25 -11.29
C SER A 131 -2.86 -15.05 -10.33
N ILE A 132 -3.49 -15.80 -9.42
CA ILE A 132 -2.88 -16.37 -8.22
C ILE A 132 -2.75 -17.89 -8.38
N ASP A 133 -1.60 -18.47 -8.04
CA ASP A 133 -1.35 -19.89 -8.24
C ASP A 133 -2.35 -20.79 -7.48
N ASN A 134 -2.49 -20.57 -6.17
CA ASN A 134 -3.42 -21.30 -5.32
C ASN A 134 -4.27 -20.32 -4.53
N VAL A 135 -5.59 -20.51 -4.52
CA VAL A 135 -6.54 -19.62 -3.82
C VAL A 135 -7.27 -20.40 -2.74
N PHE A 136 -7.29 -19.87 -1.53
CA PHE A 136 -8.21 -20.29 -0.47
C PHE A 136 -9.34 -19.26 -0.39
N LEU A 137 -10.54 -19.67 -0.79
CA LEU A 137 -11.73 -18.83 -0.82
C LEU A 137 -12.60 -19.14 0.41
N LEU A 138 -12.67 -18.19 1.33
CA LEU A 138 -13.57 -18.26 2.49
C LEU A 138 -14.92 -17.65 2.10
N VAL A 139 -16.00 -18.43 2.21
CA VAL A 139 -17.36 -17.98 1.83
C VAL A 139 -18.32 -17.82 3.02
N SER A 140 -17.83 -18.08 4.23
CA SER A 140 -18.63 -18.12 5.46
C SER A 140 -19.24 -16.78 5.88
N ASP A 141 -18.72 -15.65 5.41
CA ASP A 141 -19.27 -14.31 5.67
C ASP A 141 -20.22 -13.81 4.56
N MET A 142 -20.44 -14.60 3.50
CA MET A 142 -21.13 -14.16 2.29
C MET A 142 -22.65 -14.38 2.29
N TYR A 143 -23.23 -14.89 3.39
CA TYR A 143 -24.64 -15.29 3.47
C TYR A 143 -25.63 -14.16 3.11
N TYR A 144 -25.31 -12.92 3.49
CA TYR A 144 -26.18 -11.74 3.28
C TYR A 144 -25.84 -10.94 2.03
N CYS A 145 -24.88 -11.40 1.20
CA CYS A 145 -24.42 -10.65 0.05
C CYS A 145 -25.29 -10.92 -1.19
N GLN A 146 -25.96 -9.89 -1.72
CA GLN A 146 -26.80 -10.01 -2.91
C GLN A 146 -26.00 -10.44 -4.15
N ASP A 147 -24.77 -9.93 -4.31
CA ASP A 147 -23.87 -10.23 -5.42
C ASP A 147 -22.97 -11.46 -5.19
N LYS A 148 -23.31 -12.34 -4.22
CA LYS A 148 -22.46 -13.48 -3.83
C LYS A 148 -21.97 -14.32 -5.01
N GLN A 149 -22.83 -14.57 -6.00
CA GLN A 149 -22.46 -15.38 -7.18
C GLN A 149 -21.33 -14.73 -7.98
N LYS A 150 -21.38 -13.41 -8.18
CA LYS A 150 -20.34 -12.67 -8.92
C LYS A 150 -19.03 -12.68 -8.14
N ILE A 151 -19.10 -12.47 -6.82
CA ILE A 151 -17.93 -12.42 -5.95
C ILE A 151 -17.24 -13.79 -5.88
N ILE A 152 -18.02 -14.87 -5.72
CA ILE A 152 -17.50 -16.25 -5.74
C ILE A 152 -16.88 -16.55 -7.12
N TYR A 153 -17.56 -16.20 -8.20
CA TYR A 153 -17.02 -16.37 -9.56
C TYR A 153 -15.69 -15.63 -9.74
N THR A 154 -15.59 -14.38 -9.29
CA THR A 154 -14.32 -13.64 -9.32
C THR A 154 -13.25 -14.38 -8.56
N GLY A 155 -13.51 -14.82 -7.32
CA GLY A 155 -12.57 -15.57 -6.48
C GLY A 155 -12.10 -16.88 -7.11
N LEU A 156 -13.03 -17.70 -7.60
CA LEU A 156 -12.73 -18.99 -8.26
C LEU A 156 -11.85 -18.79 -9.49
N THR A 157 -12.17 -17.80 -10.33
CA THR A 157 -11.40 -17.53 -11.57
C THR A 157 -10.04 -16.88 -11.33
N ARG A 158 -9.68 -16.53 -10.08
CA ARG A 158 -8.32 -16.06 -9.79
C ARG A 158 -7.30 -17.20 -9.70
N ALA A 159 -7.75 -18.41 -9.39
CA ALA A 159 -6.88 -19.57 -9.21
C ALA A 159 -6.35 -20.10 -10.55
N LYS A 160 -5.03 -20.16 -10.71
CA LYS A 160 -4.39 -20.77 -11.88
C LYS A 160 -4.29 -22.29 -11.78
N LYS A 161 -4.01 -22.81 -10.57
CA LYS A 161 -3.77 -24.24 -10.32
C LYS A 161 -4.90 -24.84 -9.51
N CYS A 162 -5.07 -24.40 -8.26
CA CYS A 162 -6.04 -24.98 -7.34
C CYS A 162 -6.83 -23.89 -6.60
N CYS A 163 -8.13 -24.14 -6.40
CA CYS A 163 -8.98 -23.33 -5.53
C CYS A 163 -9.59 -24.22 -4.45
N TYR A 164 -9.38 -23.85 -3.19
CA TYR A 164 -9.95 -24.49 -2.02
C TYR A 164 -11.03 -23.58 -1.46
N VAL A 165 -12.24 -24.10 -1.29
CA VAL A 165 -13.38 -23.34 -0.75
C VAL A 165 -13.67 -23.83 0.66
N GLY A 166 -13.80 -22.89 1.61
CA GLY A 166 -14.09 -23.16 3.01
C GLY A 166 -15.18 -22.27 3.58
#